data_AF-B6B9Z3-F1
#
_entry.id   AF-B6B9Z3-F1
#
_cell.length_a   1.000
_cell.length_b   1.000
_cell.length_c   1.000
_cell.angle_alpha   90.00
_cell.angle_beta   90.00
_cell.angle_gamma   90.00
#
_symmetry.space_group_name_H-M   'P 1'
#
loop_
_entity.id
_entity.type
_entity.pdbx_description
1 polymer ?
#
loop_
_entity_poly.entity_id
_entity_poly.type
_entity_poly.pdbx_seq_one_letter_code
_entity_poly.pdbx_strand_id
1 'polypeptide(L)'
;MNAEGKPGMKLWLKLLLAASLALNLAVIGIAAGAAWRFSGSDRHWQRPPSVGAMIFRELDRDTRKALRQQAGGHHGSYFERRHAEGEAVIAALRNSSFDAAALRDMLRSQAEARHAFHAKVQDAWVSKMEAMTPEERAAFADRMEERMQQRGKRWHGAGHGRD
;
A
#
# COMPACT_ATOMS: atom_id res chain seq x y z
N MET A 1 -48.87 -31.13 -36.14
CA MET A 1 -47.80 -30.10 -36.13
C MET A 1 -47.60 -29.73 -34.67
N ASN A 2 -46.50 -30.17 -34.05
CA ASN A 2 -46.28 -30.02 -32.61
C ASN A 2 -45.75 -28.63 -32.29
N ALA A 3 -46.38 -27.95 -31.33
CA ALA A 3 -45.95 -26.65 -30.84
C ALA A 3 -44.85 -26.82 -29.77
N GLU A 4 -43.68 -26.27 -30.02
CA GLU A 4 -42.55 -26.26 -29.08
C GLU A 4 -42.78 -25.23 -27.97
N GLY A 5 -42.94 -25.70 -26.73
CA GLY A 5 -42.99 -24.86 -25.54
C GLY A 5 -41.59 -24.46 -25.07
N LYS A 6 -41.26 -23.16 -25.12
CA LYS A 6 -40.01 -22.62 -24.54
C LYS A 6 -39.98 -22.85 -23.02
N PRO A 7 -38.90 -23.41 -22.45
CA PRO A 7 -38.84 -23.64 -21.01
C PRO A 7 -38.61 -22.31 -20.29
N GLY A 8 -39.63 -21.82 -19.59
CA GLY A 8 -39.53 -20.63 -18.73
C GLY A 8 -38.64 -20.92 -17.51
N MET A 9 -37.57 -20.14 -17.36
CA MET A 9 -36.64 -20.28 -16.22
C MET A 9 -37.40 -20.12 -14.89
N LYS A 10 -37.35 -21.17 -14.06
CA LYS A 10 -38.09 -21.27 -12.79
C LYS A 10 -37.81 -20.04 -11.90
N LEU A 11 -38.87 -19.40 -11.41
CA LEU A 11 -38.82 -18.14 -10.64
C LEU A 11 -37.87 -18.20 -9.42
N TRP A 12 -37.74 -19.38 -8.82
CA TRP A 12 -36.82 -19.62 -7.71
C TRP A 12 -35.34 -19.53 -8.10
N LEU A 13 -34.98 -19.89 -9.34
CA LEU A 13 -33.63 -19.71 -9.87
C LEU A 13 -33.29 -18.22 -10.00
N LYS A 14 -34.26 -17.38 -10.41
CA LYS A 14 -34.07 -15.91 -10.50
C LYS A 14 -33.87 -15.29 -9.12
N LEU A 15 -34.61 -15.76 -8.12
CA LEU A 15 -34.47 -15.30 -6.73
C LEU A 15 -33.13 -15.70 -6.11
N LEU A 16 -32.67 -16.93 -6.34
CA LEU A 16 -31.34 -17.38 -5.90
C LEU A 16 -30.22 -16.58 -6.57
N LEU A 17 -30.34 -16.29 -7.87
CA LEU A 17 -29.40 -15.44 -8.60
C LEU A 17 -29.37 -14.01 -8.05
N ALA A 18 -30.55 -13.42 -7.82
CA ALA A 18 -30.65 -12.07 -7.24
C ALA A 18 -30.05 -12.00 -5.83
N ALA A 19 -30.31 -13.02 -4.99
CA ALA A 19 -29.76 -13.11 -3.64
C ALA A 19 -28.23 -13.29 -3.66
N SER A 20 -27.70 -14.13 -4.54
CA SER A 20 -26.25 -14.32 -4.72
C SER A 20 -25.59 -13.02 -5.19
N LEU A 21 -26.21 -12.32 -6.14
CA LEU A 21 -25.71 -11.04 -6.63
C LEU A 21 -25.71 -9.96 -5.54
N ALA A 22 -26.78 -9.85 -4.75
CA ALA A 22 -26.88 -8.90 -3.64
C ALA A 22 -25.83 -9.18 -2.56
N LEU A 23 -25.57 -10.45 -2.24
CA LEU A 23 -24.55 -10.84 -1.28
C LEU A 23 -23.14 -10.47 -1.78
N ASN A 24 -22.85 -10.73 -3.06
CA ASN A 24 -21.58 -10.32 -3.66
C ASN A 24 -21.40 -8.80 -3.63
N LEU A 25 -22.44 -8.02 -3.96
CA LEU A 25 -22.40 -6.55 -3.88
C LEU A 25 -22.27 -6.04 -2.45
N ALA A 26 -22.87 -6.69 -1.45
CA ALA A 26 -22.72 -6.34 -0.05
C ALA A 26 -21.28 -6.55 0.44
N VAL A 27 -20.66 -7.68 0.10
CA VAL A 27 -19.26 -7.96 0.42
C VAL A 27 -18.34 -6.93 -0.26
N ILE A 28 -18.62 -6.58 -1.52
CA ILE A 28 -17.88 -5.53 -2.23
C ILE A 28 -18.06 -4.16 -1.56
N GLY A 29 -19.28 -3.79 -1.17
CA GLY A 29 -19.58 -2.54 -0.49
C GLY A 29 -18.89 -2.43 0.87
N ILE A 30 -18.84 -3.53 1.63
CA ILE A 30 -18.13 -3.60 2.92
C ILE A 30 -16.61 -3.50 2.70
N ALA A 31 -16.06 -4.21 1.71
CA ALA A 31 -14.63 -4.15 1.42
C ALA A 31 -14.18 -2.77 0.90
N ALA A 32 -14.96 -2.18 -0.01
CA ALA A 32 -14.72 -0.83 -0.53
C ALA A 32 -14.92 0.23 0.57
N GLY A 33 -15.98 0.12 1.38
CA GLY A 33 -16.23 1.00 2.52
C GLY A 33 -15.15 0.88 3.60
N ALA A 34 -14.65 -0.32 3.88
CA ALA A 34 -13.51 -0.53 4.76
C ALA A 34 -12.25 0.09 4.16
N ALA A 35 -11.91 -0.19 2.90
CA ALA A 35 -10.77 0.41 2.22
C ALA A 35 -10.84 1.94 2.24
N TRP A 36 -12.02 2.53 2.03
CA TRP A 36 -12.21 3.98 2.05
C TRP A 36 -12.11 4.55 3.48
N ARG A 37 -12.65 3.84 4.49
CA ARG A 37 -12.53 4.21 5.91
C ARG A 37 -11.11 4.04 6.46
N PHE A 38 -10.32 3.13 5.91
CA PHE A 38 -8.90 2.94 6.22
C PHE A 38 -7.97 3.80 5.35
N SER A 39 -8.48 4.37 4.25
CA SER A 39 -7.84 5.43 3.45
C SER A 39 -7.96 6.82 4.09
N GLY A 40 -8.79 6.96 5.13
CA GLY A 40 -8.84 8.17 5.96
C GLY A 40 -7.50 8.43 6.64
N SER A 41 -6.95 9.60 6.39
CA SER A 41 -5.63 10.14 6.74
C SER A 41 -5.14 10.03 8.21
N ASP A 42 -5.84 9.35 9.11
CA ASP A 42 -5.67 9.57 10.56
C ASP A 42 -5.11 8.40 11.39
N ARG A 43 -4.58 7.34 10.78
CA ARG A 43 -3.92 6.25 11.56
C ARG A 43 -2.51 5.86 11.15
N HIS A 44 -2.00 6.35 10.02
CA HIS A 44 -0.60 6.08 9.63
C HIS A 44 0.42 6.80 10.54
N TRP A 45 -0.02 7.76 11.35
CA TRP A 45 0.83 8.50 12.29
C TRP A 45 1.12 7.78 13.62
N GLN A 46 0.51 6.61 13.88
CA GLN A 46 0.61 5.96 15.19
C GLN A 46 1.72 4.89 15.30
N ARG A 47 2.36 4.51 14.18
CA ARG A 47 3.54 3.63 14.21
C ARG A 47 4.81 4.48 14.05
N PRO A 48 5.88 4.19 14.82
CA PRO A 48 7.17 4.81 14.58
C PRO A 48 7.53 4.62 13.10
N PRO A 49 7.90 5.69 12.37
CA PRO A 49 8.39 5.54 11.01
C PRO A 49 9.58 4.58 11.02
N SER A 50 9.62 3.68 10.03
CA SER A 50 10.76 2.78 9.87
C SER A 50 12.06 3.57 9.69
N VAL A 51 13.20 2.93 9.95
CA VAL A 51 14.53 3.51 9.69
C VAL A 51 14.63 4.03 8.25
N GLY A 52 14.08 3.29 7.28
CA GLY A 52 14.02 3.73 5.87
C GLY A 52 13.19 5.00 5.65
N ALA A 53 12.12 5.23 6.40
CA ALA A 53 11.33 6.46 6.30
C ALA A 53 12.05 7.67 6.93
N MET A 54 12.89 7.45 7.94
CA MET A 54 13.77 8.49 8.50
C MET A 54 14.85 8.87 7.48
N ILE A 55 15.62 7.87 7.03
CA ILE A 55 16.64 8.00 5.98
C ILE A 55 16.10 8.77 4.77
N PHE A 56 14.94 8.35 4.26
CA PHE A 56 14.33 8.99 3.10
C PHE A 56 14.01 10.47 3.34
N ARG A 57 13.65 10.87 4.57
CA ARG A 57 13.31 12.26 4.90
C ARG A 57 14.55 13.15 5.04
N GLU A 58 15.71 12.57 5.29
CA GLU A 58 17.00 13.27 5.40
C GLU A 58 17.67 13.53 4.04
N LEU A 59 17.21 12.86 2.99
CA LEU A 59 17.64 13.14 1.63
C LEU A 59 17.16 14.53 1.18
N ASP A 60 17.97 15.15 0.33
CA ASP A 60 17.69 16.48 -0.22
C ASP A 60 16.39 16.47 -1.03
N ARG A 61 15.76 17.65 -1.15
CA ARG A 61 14.42 17.76 -1.76
C ARG A 61 14.40 17.20 -3.18
N ASP A 62 15.42 17.49 -3.96
CA ASP A 62 15.52 17.06 -5.36
C ASP A 62 15.77 15.55 -5.46
N THR A 63 16.66 14.99 -4.63
CA THR A 63 16.87 13.55 -4.52
C THR A 63 15.58 12.81 -4.16
N ARG A 64 14.83 13.32 -3.17
CA ARG A 64 13.51 12.75 -2.82
C ARG A 64 12.49 12.88 -3.94
N LYS A 65 12.52 13.96 -4.73
CA LYS A 65 11.62 14.15 -5.88
C LYS A 65 11.95 13.15 -6.98
N ALA A 66 13.21 13.00 -7.33
CA ALA A 66 13.68 12.05 -8.33
C ALA A 66 13.34 10.60 -7.94
N LEU A 67 13.61 10.23 -6.68
CA LEU A 67 13.25 8.91 -6.14
C LEU A 67 11.74 8.67 -6.18
N ARG A 68 10.90 9.65 -5.84
CA ARG A 68 9.43 9.51 -5.93
C ARG A 68 8.94 9.35 -7.36
N GLN A 69 9.51 10.08 -8.32
CA GLN A 69 9.16 9.93 -9.72
C GLN A 69 9.54 8.53 -10.22
N GLN A 70 10.74 8.06 -9.87
CA GLN A 70 11.17 6.71 -10.18
C GLN A 70 10.30 5.64 -9.52
N ALA A 71 9.82 5.90 -8.30
CA ALA A 71 8.85 5.04 -7.61
C ALA A 71 7.46 5.07 -8.26
N GLY A 72 7.10 6.08 -9.05
CA GLY A 72 5.89 6.05 -9.87
C GLY A 72 6.03 5.17 -11.10
N GLY A 73 7.25 5.04 -11.64
CA GLY A 73 7.49 4.32 -12.89
C GLY A 73 6.60 4.89 -14.01
N HIS A 74 5.93 4.00 -14.74
CA HIS A 74 5.00 4.39 -15.82
C HIS A 74 3.69 5.01 -15.35
N HIS A 75 3.38 4.97 -14.05
CA HIS A 75 2.09 5.43 -13.53
C HIS A 75 2.08 6.94 -13.20
N GLY A 76 3.18 7.67 -13.44
CA GLY A 76 3.26 9.12 -13.18
C GLY A 76 3.60 9.46 -11.72
N SER A 77 3.05 8.71 -10.75
CA SER A 77 3.37 8.87 -9.34
C SER A 77 3.33 7.56 -8.56
N TYR A 78 4.04 7.53 -7.42
CA TYR A 78 4.00 6.39 -6.49
C TYR A 78 2.56 6.10 -6.03
N PHE A 79 1.74 7.14 -5.84
CA PHE A 79 0.35 7.00 -5.44
C PHE A 79 -0.48 6.28 -6.50
N GLU A 80 -0.38 6.73 -7.75
CA GLU A 80 -1.08 6.09 -8.89
C GLU A 80 -0.61 4.65 -9.11
N ARG A 81 0.69 4.38 -8.97
CA ARG A 81 1.22 3.02 -9.02
C ARG A 81 0.60 2.14 -7.93
N ARG A 82 0.58 2.60 -6.68
CA ARG A 82 -0.01 1.84 -5.56
C ARG A 82 -1.50 1.60 -5.73
N HIS A 83 -2.22 2.56 -6.31
CA HIS A 83 -3.63 2.41 -6.64
C HIS A 83 -3.82 1.33 -7.72
N ALA A 84 -3.07 1.40 -8.82
CA ALA A 84 -3.12 0.42 -9.90
C ALA A 84 -2.74 -1.00 -9.44
N GLU A 85 -1.70 -1.13 -8.60
CA GLU A 85 -1.32 -2.40 -7.97
C GLU A 85 -2.47 -3.01 -7.15
N GLY A 86 -3.24 -2.18 -6.44
CA GLY A 86 -4.41 -2.61 -5.66
C GLY A 86 -5.57 -3.06 -6.53
N GLU A 87 -5.91 -2.28 -7.55
CA GLU A 87 -6.94 -2.64 -8.54
C GLU A 87 -6.62 -3.95 -9.24
N ALA A 88 -5.36 -4.20 -9.59
CA ALA A 88 -4.92 -5.45 -10.21
C ALA A 88 -5.13 -6.67 -9.28
N VAL A 89 -4.87 -6.53 -7.98
CA VAL A 89 -5.15 -7.59 -6.99
C VAL A 89 -6.65 -7.83 -6.86
N ILE A 90 -7.46 -6.77 -6.76
CA ILE A 90 -8.92 -6.89 -6.66
C ILE A 90 -9.48 -7.57 -7.91
N ALA A 91 -9.00 -7.22 -9.10
CA ALA A 91 -9.39 -7.84 -10.36
C ALA A 91 -9.04 -9.34 -10.40
N ALA A 92 -7.83 -9.72 -9.97
CA ALA A 92 -7.42 -11.13 -9.89
C ALA A 92 -8.32 -11.95 -8.95
N LEU A 93 -8.74 -11.38 -7.82
CA LEU A 93 -9.62 -12.03 -6.85
C LEU A 93 -11.07 -12.14 -7.32
N ARG A 94 -11.53 -11.22 -8.18
CA ARG A 94 -12.90 -11.24 -8.75
C ARG A 94 -13.04 -12.13 -9.98
N ASN A 95 -11.93 -12.66 -10.50
CA ASN A 95 -11.96 -13.55 -11.65
C ASN A 95 -12.64 -14.88 -11.28
N SER A 96 -13.63 -15.32 -12.08
CA SER A 96 -14.33 -16.59 -11.88
C SER A 96 -13.42 -17.81 -12.04
N SER A 97 -12.31 -17.68 -12.76
CA SER A 97 -11.23 -18.65 -12.88
C SER A 97 -10.00 -18.14 -12.12
N PHE A 98 -9.98 -18.41 -10.80
CA PHE A 98 -8.88 -17.97 -9.95
C PHE A 98 -7.56 -18.66 -10.34
N ASP A 99 -6.58 -17.84 -10.74
CA ASP A 99 -5.21 -18.28 -11.03
C ASP A 99 -4.26 -17.86 -9.90
N ALA A 100 -3.94 -18.83 -9.04
CA ALA A 100 -3.03 -18.62 -7.93
C ALA A 100 -1.58 -18.35 -8.36
N ALA A 101 -1.14 -18.86 -9.51
CA ALA A 101 0.21 -18.66 -10.02
C ALA A 101 0.36 -17.22 -10.52
N ALA A 102 -0.59 -16.73 -11.33
CA ALA A 102 -0.60 -15.37 -11.82
C ALA A 102 -0.64 -14.33 -10.68
N LEU A 103 -1.48 -14.55 -9.66
CA LEU A 103 -1.53 -13.67 -8.49
C LEU A 103 -0.19 -13.65 -7.73
N ARG A 104 0.44 -14.82 -7.54
CA ARG A 104 1.74 -14.92 -6.85
C ARG A 104 2.83 -14.18 -7.61
N ASP A 105 2.87 -14.31 -8.93
CA ASP A 105 3.88 -13.66 -9.77
C ASP A 105 3.70 -12.14 -9.81
N MET A 106 2.45 -11.67 -9.87
CA MET A 106 2.14 -10.25 -9.72
C MET A 106 2.63 -9.70 -8.37
N LEU A 107 2.31 -10.38 -7.25
CA LEU A 107 2.74 -9.94 -5.93
C LEU A 107 4.27 -9.93 -5.77
N ARG A 108 4.96 -10.89 -6.39
CA ARG A 108 6.42 -10.97 -6.42
C ARG A 108 7.02 -9.81 -7.19
N SER A 109 6.52 -9.52 -8.38
CA SER A 109 6.97 -8.37 -9.19
C SER A 109 6.78 -7.04 -8.42
N GLN A 110 5.64 -6.86 -7.76
CA GLN A 110 5.41 -5.69 -6.91
C GLN A 110 6.39 -5.64 -5.73
N ALA A 111 6.75 -6.78 -5.12
CA ALA A 111 7.74 -6.84 -4.04
C ALA A 111 9.14 -6.48 -4.54
N GLU A 112 9.57 -7.05 -5.65
CA GLU A 112 10.86 -6.75 -6.28
C GLU A 112 11.00 -5.27 -6.63
N ALA A 113 9.96 -4.65 -7.20
CA ALA A 113 9.94 -3.22 -7.48
C ALA A 113 10.09 -2.36 -6.22
N ARG A 114 9.46 -2.76 -5.10
CA ARG A 114 9.62 -2.10 -3.80
C ARG A 114 11.02 -2.28 -3.24
N HIS A 115 11.58 -3.48 -3.32
CA HIS A 115 12.96 -3.76 -2.88
C HIS A 115 13.97 -2.94 -3.67
N ALA A 116 13.86 -2.89 -5.00
CA ALA A 116 14.74 -2.10 -5.85
C ALA A 116 14.65 -0.60 -5.52
N PHE A 117 13.47 -0.10 -5.20
CA PHE A 117 13.30 1.27 -4.73
C PHE A 117 14.00 1.50 -3.38
N HIS A 118 13.81 0.62 -2.40
CA HIS A 118 14.45 0.72 -1.09
C HIS A 118 15.98 0.69 -1.17
N ALA A 119 16.54 -0.17 -2.03
CA ALA A 119 17.98 -0.21 -2.28
C ALA A 119 18.51 1.15 -2.78
N LYS A 120 17.85 1.75 -3.77
CA LYS A 120 18.23 3.09 -4.27
C LYS A 120 18.18 4.19 -3.22
N VAL A 121 17.20 4.12 -2.30
CA VAL A 121 17.11 5.06 -1.17
C VAL A 121 18.30 4.87 -0.23
N GLN A 122 18.69 3.63 0.06
CA GLN A 122 19.85 3.31 0.88
C GLN A 122 21.14 3.79 0.23
N ASP A 123 21.35 3.51 -1.06
CA ASP A 123 22.53 3.93 -1.81
C ASP A 123 22.67 5.45 -1.84
N ALA A 124 21.57 6.17 -2.11
CA ALA A 124 21.54 7.63 -2.11
C ALA A 124 21.87 8.21 -0.72
N TRP A 125 21.46 7.53 0.35
CA TRP A 125 21.76 7.94 1.71
C TRP A 125 23.21 7.68 2.08
N VAL A 126 23.76 6.51 1.75
CA VAL A 126 25.18 6.19 1.97
C VAL A 126 26.07 7.17 1.21
N SER A 127 25.75 7.46 -0.05
CA SER A 127 26.48 8.45 -0.87
C SER A 127 26.49 9.84 -0.21
N LYS A 128 25.38 10.23 0.43
CA LYS A 128 25.31 11.48 1.20
C LYS A 128 26.21 11.46 2.44
N MET A 129 26.31 10.31 3.13
CA MET A 129 27.20 10.16 4.30
C MET A 129 28.68 10.16 3.90
N GLU A 130 29.03 9.62 2.73
CA GLU A 130 30.40 9.64 2.20
C GLU A 130 30.87 11.05 1.86
N ALA A 131 29.97 11.92 1.40
CA ALA A 131 30.28 13.32 1.09
C ALA A 131 30.43 14.23 2.33
N MET A 132 30.07 13.75 3.52
CA MET A 132 30.14 14.50 4.77
C MET A 132 31.48 14.33 5.48
N THR A 133 31.87 15.33 6.27
CA THR A 133 33.00 15.17 7.20
C THR A 133 32.63 14.24 8.37
N PRO A 134 33.60 13.70 9.12
CA PRO A 134 33.33 12.92 10.33
C PRO A 134 32.47 13.68 11.35
N GLU A 135 32.69 14.98 11.52
CA GLU A 135 31.96 15.83 12.46
C GLU A 135 30.49 16.02 12.01
N GLU A 136 30.26 16.22 10.71
CA GLU A 136 28.92 16.33 10.14
C GLU A 136 28.12 15.03 10.32
N ARG A 137 28.78 13.87 10.13
CA ARG A 137 28.16 12.56 10.39
C ARG A 137 27.85 12.34 11.87
N ALA A 138 28.73 12.75 12.79
CA ALA A 138 28.49 12.65 14.22
C ALA A 138 27.27 13.50 14.63
N ALA A 139 27.24 14.78 14.23
CA ALA A 139 26.11 15.65 14.49
C ALA A 139 24.80 15.14 13.84
N PHE A 140 24.91 14.44 12.71
CA PHE A 140 23.77 13.77 12.08
C PHE A 140 23.25 12.61 12.92
N ALA A 141 24.14 11.76 13.45
CA ALA A 141 23.79 10.65 14.32
C ALA A 141 23.08 11.14 15.59
N ASP A 142 23.58 12.21 16.21
CA ASP A 142 22.96 12.80 17.41
C ASP A 142 21.52 13.26 17.13
N ARG A 143 21.29 13.98 16.02
CA ARG A 143 19.93 14.39 15.61
C ARG A 143 19.03 13.21 15.26
N MET A 144 19.59 12.09 14.80
CA MET A 144 18.83 10.87 14.55
C MET A 144 18.41 10.24 15.88
N GLU A 145 19.34 10.09 16.82
CA GLU A 145 19.09 9.55 18.15
C GLU A 145 18.04 10.38 18.92
N GLU A 146 18.18 11.70 18.96
CA GLU A 146 17.22 12.59 19.61
C GLU A 146 15.79 12.39 19.06
N ARG A 147 15.65 12.28 17.74
CA ARG A 147 14.35 12.09 17.09
C ARG A 147 13.76 10.72 17.38
N MET A 148 14.59 9.70 17.56
CA MET A 148 14.14 8.36 17.98
C MET A 148 13.65 8.41 19.44
N GLN A 149 14.41 9.03 20.34
CA GLN A 149 14.07 9.17 21.75
C GLN A 149 12.80 10.01 21.98
N GLN A 150 12.68 11.17 21.32
CA GLN A 150 11.50 12.04 21.42
C GLN A 150 10.21 11.34 20.96
N ARG A 151 10.32 10.46 19.96
CA ARG A 151 9.17 9.71 19.44
C ARG A 151 8.78 8.53 20.34
N GLY A 152 9.75 7.85 20.96
CA GLY A 152 9.48 6.83 21.98
C GLY A 152 8.67 7.39 23.15
N LYS A 153 9.07 8.57 23.66
CA LYS A 153 8.35 9.27 24.74
C LYS A 153 6.90 9.63 24.35
N ARG A 154 6.68 10.12 23.11
CA ARG A 154 5.32 10.43 22.61
C ARG A 154 4.43 9.18 22.46
N TRP A 155 5.02 8.03 22.15
CA TRP A 155 4.28 6.77 22.02
C TRP A 155 3.84 6.23 23.38
N HIS A 156 4.72 6.27 24.40
CA HIS A 156 4.38 5.87 25.76
C HIS A 156 3.32 6.78 26.43
N GLY A 157 3.34 8.09 26.14
CA GLY A 157 2.33 9.02 26.67
C GLY A 157 0.94 8.89 26.05
N ALA A 158 0.82 8.38 24.81
CA ALA A 158 -0.46 8.21 24.13
C ALA A 158 -1.24 6.95 24.57
N GLY A 159 -0.63 6.08 25.39
CA GLY A 159 -1.22 4.84 25.91
C GLY A 159 -1.91 4.97 27.27
N HIS A 160 -1.86 6.14 27.92
CA HIS A 160 -2.37 6.36 29.30
C HIS A 160 -3.63 7.25 29.39
N GLY A 161 -4.34 7.44 28.28
CA GLY A 161 -5.50 8.34 28.21
C GLY A 161 -6.80 7.70 27.73
N ARG A 162 -6.99 6.39 27.95
CA ARG A 162 -8.25 5.71 27.64
C ARG A 162 -8.58 4.68 28.72
N ASP A 163 -8.95 5.21 29.88
CA ASP A 163 -9.78 4.50 30.86
C ASP A 163 -11.13 5.24 30.95
#